data_AF-A0A843CNC0-F1
#
_entry.id   AF-A0A843CNC0-F1
#
_cell.length_a   1.000
_cell.length_b   1.000
_cell.length_c   1.000
_cell.angle_alpha   90.00
_cell.angle_beta   90.00
_cell.angle_gamma   90.00
#
_symmetry.space_group_name_H-M   'P 1'
#
loop_
_entity.id
_entity.type
_entity.pdbx_description
1 polymer ?
#
loop_
_entity_poly.entity_id
_entity_poly.type
_entity_poly.pdbx_seq_one_letter_code
_entity_poly.pdbx_strand_id
1 'polypeptide(L)'
;MAEYDKEKIIERIFDPNVSVVLAELENGGKESAYLAEKIGVSEDEIKNRLAYLIDCSLVKIESTVYSVDTDKLAKVMESDENYENVMDGLTKLDSYLN
;
A
#
# COMPACT_ATOMS: atom_id res chain seq x y z
N MET A 1 -19.88 -2.76 12.87
CA MET A 1 -18.70 -1.97 12.44
C MET A 1 -18.18 -2.68 11.21
N ALA A 2 -17.87 -2.00 10.10
CA ALA A 2 -17.14 -2.69 9.03
C ALA A 2 -15.74 -3.01 9.60
N GLU A 3 -15.52 -4.26 9.97
CA GLU A 3 -14.20 -4.75 10.32
C GLU A 3 -13.42 -4.81 9.01
N TYR A 4 -12.60 -3.78 8.77
CA TYR A 4 -11.64 -3.84 7.68
C TYR A 4 -10.63 -4.93 8.03
N ASP A 5 -10.49 -5.92 7.14
CA ASP A 5 -9.51 -6.99 7.30
C ASP A 5 -8.11 -6.40 7.18
N LYS A 6 -7.43 -6.24 8.33
CA LYS A 6 -6.07 -5.70 8.39
C LYS A 6 -5.09 -6.55 7.58
N GLU A 7 -5.22 -7.87 7.63
CA GLU A 7 -4.40 -8.79 6.80
C GLU A 7 -4.55 -8.45 5.32
N LYS A 8 -5.77 -8.20 4.86
CA LYS A 8 -6.06 -7.85 3.47
C LYS A 8 -5.54 -6.45 3.10
N ILE A 9 -5.50 -5.52 4.06
CA ILE A 9 -4.83 -4.22 3.88
C ILE A 9 -3.33 -4.43 3.71
N ILE A 10 -2.72 -5.22 4.60
CA ILE A 10 -1.29 -5.53 4.59
C ILE A 10 -0.92 -6.23 3.27
N GLU A 11 -1.64 -7.27 2.86
CA GLU A 11 -1.44 -7.94 1.56
C GLU A 11 -1.47 -6.94 0.40
N ARG A 12 -2.33 -5.92 0.45
CA ARG A 12 -2.37 -4.88 -0.58
C ARG A 12 -1.18 -3.95 -0.50
N ILE A 13 -0.77 -3.52 0.69
CA ILE A 13 0.40 -2.66 0.86
C ILE A 13 1.67 -3.35 0.35
N PHE A 14 1.83 -4.64 0.63
CA PHE A 14 2.96 -5.47 0.19
C PHE A 14 2.84 -5.97 -1.26
N ASP A 15 1.76 -5.66 -1.98
CA ASP A 15 1.69 -5.92 -3.42
C ASP A 15 2.78 -5.09 -4.12
N PRO A 16 3.60 -5.68 -5.00
CA PRO A 16 4.75 -5.00 -5.59
C PRO A 16 4.37 -3.72 -6.34
N ASN A 17 3.19 -3.68 -6.96
CA ASN A 17 2.74 -2.50 -7.67
C ASN A 17 2.22 -1.43 -6.71
N VAL A 18 1.47 -1.84 -5.70
CA VAL A 18 0.92 -0.93 -4.69
C VAL A 18 2.04 -0.37 -3.82
N SER A 19 3.01 -1.17 -3.40
CA SER A 19 4.22 -0.73 -2.69
C SER A 19 4.95 0.38 -3.45
N VAL A 20 5.17 0.20 -4.76
CA VAL A 20 5.79 1.24 -5.60
C VAL A 20 4.93 2.50 -5.63
N VAL A 21 3.62 2.36 -5.84
CA VAL A 21 2.70 3.50 -5.84
C VAL A 21 2.70 4.23 -4.49
N LEU A 22 2.60 3.51 -3.38
CA LEU A 22 2.61 4.07 -2.03
C LEU A 22 3.92 4.80 -1.73
N ALA A 23 5.06 4.26 -2.15
CA ALA A 23 6.36 4.92 -2.01
C ALA A 23 6.42 6.25 -2.79
N GLU A 24 5.82 6.30 -3.98
CA GLU A 24 5.70 7.54 -4.74
C GLU A 24 4.78 8.57 -4.07
N LEU A 25 3.70 8.09 -3.45
CA LEU A 25 2.73 8.90 -2.71
C LEU A 25 3.25 9.38 -1.35
N GLU A 26 4.16 8.63 -0.74
CA GLU A 26 4.84 9.02 0.50
C GLU A 26 5.69 10.27 0.31
N ASN A 27 6.27 10.43 -0.89
CA ASN A 27 7.00 11.63 -1.30
C ASN A 27 6.09 12.82 -1.65
N GLY A 28 4.78 12.70 -1.46
CA GLY A 28 3.77 13.72 -1.75
C GLY A 28 2.78 13.26 -2.82
N GLY A 29 1.63 13.94 -2.89
CA GLY A 29 0.55 13.52 -3.78
C GLY A 29 0.94 13.46 -5.25
N LYS A 30 0.55 12.39 -5.95
CA LYS A 30 0.86 12.14 -7.38
C LYS A 30 -0.40 11.91 -8.20
N GLU A 31 -0.35 12.27 -9.47
CA GLU A 31 -1.43 12.01 -10.41
C GLU A 31 -1.53 10.52 -10.79
N SER A 32 -2.75 10.03 -11.04
CA SER A 32 -2.97 8.65 -11.49
C SER A 32 -2.18 8.31 -12.75
N ALA A 33 -2.14 9.21 -13.72
CA ALA A 33 -1.41 9.01 -14.97
C ALA A 33 0.09 8.75 -14.74
N TYR A 34 0.70 9.51 -13.82
CA TYR A 34 2.11 9.34 -13.47
C TYR A 34 2.37 7.98 -12.81
N LEU A 35 1.53 7.61 -11.86
CA LEU A 35 1.63 6.31 -11.18
C LEU A 35 1.44 5.16 -12.18
N ALA A 36 0.47 5.28 -13.08
CA ALA A 36 0.11 4.29 -14.09
C ALA A 36 1.29 4.02 -15.04
N GLU A 37 1.90 5.09 -15.53
CA GLU A 37 3.10 5.00 -16.37
C GLU A 37 4.27 4.35 -15.62
N LYS A 38 4.47 4.69 -14.34
CA LYS A 38 5.59 4.22 -13.53
C LYS A 38 5.60 2.71 -13.31
N ILE A 39 4.44 2.12 -13.01
CA ILE A 39 4.30 0.67 -12.86
C ILE A 39 3.85 -0.02 -14.15
N GLY A 40 3.67 0.72 -15.24
CA GLY A 40 3.30 0.18 -16.55
C GLY A 40 1.89 -0.43 -16.61
N VAL A 41 0.92 0.14 -15.87
CA VAL A 41 -0.48 -0.30 -15.87
C VAL A 41 -1.42 0.84 -16.29
N SER A 42 -2.72 0.57 -16.40
CA SER A 42 -3.72 1.61 -16.66
C SER A 42 -4.16 2.32 -15.39
N GLU A 43 -4.63 3.56 -15.50
CA GLU A 43 -5.14 4.34 -14.36
C GLU A 43 -6.28 3.62 -13.62
N ASP A 44 -7.16 2.92 -14.36
CA ASP A 44 -8.23 2.09 -13.79
C ASP A 44 -7.69 0.92 -12.94
N GLU A 45 -6.59 0.30 -13.36
CA GLU A 45 -5.95 -0.78 -12.62
C GLU A 45 -5.38 -0.25 -11.29
N ILE A 46 -4.74 0.92 -11.31
CA ILE A 46 -4.29 1.61 -10.09
C ILE A 46 -5.47 1.90 -9.19
N LYS A 47 -6.52 2.49 -9.74
CA LYS A 47 -7.72 2.83 -8.96
C LYS A 47 -8.33 1.59 -8.33
N ASN A 48 -8.40 0.48 -9.05
CA ASN A 48 -8.92 -0.79 -8.53
C ASN A 48 -8.03 -1.36 -7.40
N ARG A 49 -6.71 -1.32 -7.58
CA ARG A 49 -5.75 -1.77 -6.56
C ARG A 49 -5.78 -0.90 -5.30
N LEU A 50 -5.92 0.41 -5.47
CA LEU A 50 -6.03 1.37 -4.38
C LEU A 50 -7.45 1.46 -3.81
N ALA A 51 -8.48 0.95 -4.50
CA ALA A 51 -9.89 1.08 -4.09
C ALA A 51 -10.11 0.63 -2.65
N TYR A 52 -9.49 -0.49 -2.28
CA TYR A 52 -9.57 -1.03 -0.92
C TYR A 52 -8.87 -0.11 0.11
N LEU A 53 -7.71 0.46 -0.24
CA LEU A 53 -6.98 1.39 0.62
C LEU A 53 -7.73 2.73 0.77
N ILE A 54 -8.43 3.17 -0.28
CA ILE A 54 -9.28 4.36 -0.27
C ILE A 54 -10.48 4.13 0.63
N ASP A 55 -11.13 2.96 0.53
CA ASP A 55 -12.25 2.57 1.38
C ASP A 55 -11.85 2.50 2.86
N CYS A 56 -10.64 2.01 3.14
CA CYS A 56 -10.02 2.03 4.46
C CYS A 56 -9.59 3.44 4.92
N SER A 57 -9.80 4.48 4.12
CA SER A 57 -9.37 5.86 4.38
C SER A 57 -7.86 6.02 4.60
N LEU A 58 -7.05 5.14 3.99
CA LEU A 58 -5.58 5.20 3.96
C LEU A 58 -5.06 6.03 2.79
N VAL A 59 -5.77 6.01 1.67
CA VAL A 59 -5.47 6.80 0.48
C VAL A 59 -6.61 7.77 0.23
N LYS A 60 -6.27 9.02 -0.08
CA LYS A 60 -7.20 10.08 -0.44
C LYS A 60 -6.98 10.44 -1.91
N ILE A 61 -8.08 10.74 -2.60
CA ILE A 61 -8.05 11.23 -3.97
C ILE A 61 -8.64 12.64 -3.98
N GLU A 62 -7.87 13.61 -4.44
CA GLU A 62 -8.34 14.97 -4.73
C GLU A 62 -8.27 15.24 -6.23
N SER A 63 -9.43 15.22 -6.89
CA SER A 63 -9.62 15.40 -8.34
C SER A 63 -8.92 14.33 -9.20
N THR A 64 -7.60 14.35 -9.24
CA THR A 64 -6.72 13.42 -9.99
C THR A 64 -5.45 13.08 -9.22
N VAL A 65 -5.21 13.74 -8.08
CA VAL A 65 -4.03 13.55 -7.24
C VAL A 65 -4.36 12.60 -6.11
N TYR A 66 -3.62 11.51 -6.05
CA TYR A 66 -3.64 10.52 -4.99
C TYR A 66 -2.66 10.95 -3.92
N SER A 67 -3.03 10.80 -2.66
CA SER A 67 -2.17 11.07 -1.50
C SER A 67 -2.37 9.96 -0.48
N VAL A 68 -1.29 9.48 0.11
CA VAL A 68 -1.37 8.50 1.20
C VAL A 68 -1.38 9.22 2.55
N ASP A 69 -2.19 8.73 3.47
CA ASP A 69 -2.21 9.16 4.86
C ASP A 69 -1.19 8.31 5.64
N THR A 70 0.08 8.73 5.58
CA THR A 70 1.21 8.00 6.15
C THR A 70 1.06 7.75 7.65
N ASP A 71 0.39 8.66 8.37
CA ASP A 71 0.10 8.50 9.80
C ASP A 71 -0.83 7.31 10.06
N LYS A 72 -1.92 7.20 9.31
CA LYS A 72 -2.82 6.04 9.39
C LYS A 72 -2.18 4.76 8.87
N LEU A 73 -1.42 4.85 7.78
CA LEU A 73 -0.70 3.70 7.22
C LEU A 73 0.30 3.14 8.24
N ALA A 74 1.12 4.02 8.85
CA ALA A 74 2.03 3.68 9.92
C ALA A 74 1.28 3.08 11.11
N LYS A 75 0.14 3.65 11.51
CA LYS A 75 -0.68 3.10 12.60
C LYS A 75 -1.26 1.71 12.29
N VAL A 76 -1.61 1.43 11.04
CA VAL A 76 -2.02 0.09 10.61
C VAL A 76 -0.85 -0.89 10.67
N MET A 77 0.36 -0.44 10.33
CA MET A 77 1.59 -1.24 10.48
C MET A 77 2.05 -1.41 11.94
N GLU A 78 1.86 -0.40 12.79
CA GLU A 78 2.26 -0.37 14.21
C GLU A 78 1.27 -1.08 15.13
N SER A 79 -0.02 -1.11 14.78
CA SER A 79 -1.04 -1.82 15.58
C SER A 79 -0.90 -3.35 15.50
N ASP A 80 0.04 -3.84 14.71
CA ASP A 80 0.62 -5.16 14.88
C ASP A 80 1.71 -5.04 15.98
N GLU A 81 1.36 -5.37 17.23
CA GLU A 81 2.30 -5.92 18.21
C GLU A 81 2.99 -7.22 17.71
N ASN A 82 2.84 -7.53 16.43
CA ASN A 82 3.29 -8.68 15.68
C ASN A 82 4.15 -8.26 14.46
N TYR A 83 4.64 -7.00 14.40
CA TYR A 83 5.73 -6.60 13.49
C TYR A 83 7.06 -7.37 13.75
N GLU A 84 7.18 -8.07 14.88
CA GLU A 84 8.22 -9.08 15.11
C GLU A 84 8.10 -10.29 14.14
N ASN A 85 6.94 -10.54 13.52
CA ASN A 85 6.73 -11.68 12.62
C ASN A 85 6.92 -11.33 11.13
N VAL A 86 6.72 -10.08 10.71
CA VAL A 86 6.95 -9.68 9.32
C VAL A 86 8.45 -9.63 8.99
N MET A 87 9.29 -9.34 10.00
CA MET A 87 10.74 -9.47 9.87
C MET A 87 11.19 -10.92 9.68
N ASP A 88 10.45 -11.90 10.22
CA ASP A 88 10.71 -13.33 10.05
C ASP A 88 10.41 -13.83 8.62
N GLY A 89 9.52 -13.15 7.90
CA GLY A 89 9.20 -13.42 6.48
C GLY A 89 10.33 -13.05 5.52
N LEU A 90 11.07 -11.98 5.83
CA LEU A 90 12.26 -11.55 5.07
C LEU A 90 13.47 -12.44 5.35
N THR A 91 13.62 -12.94 6.59
CA THR A 91 14.68 -13.91 6.95
C THR A 91 14.50 -15.26 6.26
N LYS A 92 13.26 -15.72 6.01
CA LYS A 92 13.01 -17.00 5.31
C LYS A 92 13.40 -16.99 3.83
N LEU A 93 13.47 -15.82 3.18
CA LEU A 93 13.89 -15.70 1.78
C LEU A 93 15.40 -15.91 1.59
N ASP A 94 16.22 -15.52 2.57
CA ASP A 94 17.67 -15.75 2.55
C ASP A 94 18.01 -17.24 2.74
N SER A 95 17.18 -17.96 3.51
CA SER A 95 17.41 -19.38 3.81
C SER A 95 17.08 -20.34 2.66
N TYR A 96 16.42 -19.88 1.59
CA TYR A 96 16.17 -20.67 0.36
C TYR A 96 17.29 -20.54 -0.67
N LEU A 97 18.21 -19.58 -0.49
CA LEU A 97 19.29 -19.26 -1.42
C LEU A 97 20.66 -19.79 -0.98
N ASN A 98 20.71 -20.64 0.05
CA ASN A 98 21.93 -21.30 0.54
C ASN A 98 21.85 -22.84 0.44
#